data_AF-A0A182YRC4-F1
#
_entry.id   AF-A0A182YRC4-F1
#
_cell.length_a   1.000
_cell.length_b   1.000
_cell.length_c   1.000
_cell.angle_alpha   90.00
_cell.angle_beta   90.00
_cell.angle_gamma   90.00
#
_symmetry.space_group_name_H-M   'P 1'
#
loop_
_entity.id
_entity.type
_entity.pdbx_description
1 polymer ?
#
loop_
_entity_poly.entity_id
_entity_poly.type
_entity_poly.pdbx_seq_one_letter_code
_entity_poly.pdbx_strand_id
1 'polypeptide(L)'
;MVQPPAGRPKPRADIVRVTAANGATYLEMYSAIRKTTTVDKDALRARRGDEQVLSLYLRPGADGMGIKADIERALGEKASVRVVCDMSQLLISDIDMLATPADTAAALSTAAGITITITEEAVGQWQRQEATQCARVKIPCQVAQCLDGMYVHIGNTRCRLQELEMQSTAARR
;
A
#
# COMPACT_ATOMS: atom_id res chain seq x y z
N MET A 1 28.37 17.11 -15.75
CA MET A 1 27.49 17.07 -14.56
C MET A 1 26.11 16.68 -15.05
N VAL A 2 25.71 15.43 -14.83
CA VAL A 2 24.35 14.96 -15.18
C VAL A 2 23.43 15.52 -14.10
N GLN A 3 22.50 16.40 -14.47
CA GLN A 3 21.45 16.84 -13.55
C GLN A 3 20.70 15.59 -13.07
N PRO A 4 20.51 15.38 -11.76
CA PRO A 4 19.58 14.36 -11.30
C PRO A 4 18.20 14.69 -11.87
N PRO A 5 17.45 13.71 -12.40
CA PRO A 5 16.12 13.97 -12.94
C PRO A 5 15.27 14.66 -11.88
N ALA A 6 14.48 15.65 -12.32
CA ALA A 6 13.61 16.48 -11.50
C ALA A 6 12.93 15.64 -10.40
N GLY A 7 13.13 16.04 -9.13
CA GLY A 7 12.75 15.22 -7.98
C GLY A 7 11.31 14.76 -8.06
N ARG A 8 11.11 13.43 -8.01
CA ARG A 8 9.79 12.79 -8.02
C ARG A 8 8.87 13.47 -7.00
N PRO A 9 7.60 13.75 -7.33
CA PRO A 9 6.66 14.31 -6.37
C PRO A 9 6.55 13.36 -5.18
N LYS A 10 6.77 13.90 -3.97
CA LYS A 10 6.69 13.10 -2.74
C LYS A 10 5.27 12.56 -2.60
N PRO A 11 5.08 11.24 -2.36
CA PRO A 11 3.77 10.67 -2.17
C PRO A 11 3.06 11.34 -1.00
N ARG A 12 1.73 11.48 -1.08
CA ARG A 12 0.96 12.04 0.04
C ARG A 12 1.05 11.10 1.24
N ALA A 13 0.97 11.68 2.43
CA ALA A 13 0.93 10.89 3.66
C ALA A 13 -0.36 10.08 3.74
N ASP A 14 -0.24 8.86 4.26
CA ASP A 14 -1.35 7.93 4.41
C ASP A 14 -2.36 8.44 5.44
N ILE A 15 -3.63 8.11 5.21
CA ILE A 15 -4.73 8.41 6.12
C ILE A 15 -5.38 7.10 6.53
N VAL A 16 -5.38 6.79 7.83
CA VAL A 16 -6.13 5.65 8.35
C VAL A 16 -7.52 6.13 8.74
N ARG A 17 -8.53 5.61 8.07
CA ARG A 17 -9.94 5.92 8.31
C ARG A 17 -10.57 4.78 9.09
N VAL A 18 -11.08 5.12 10.26
CA VAL A 18 -11.78 4.22 11.17
C VAL A 18 -13.25 4.59 11.16
N THR A 19 -14.11 3.63 10.83
CA THR A 19 -15.57 3.79 10.84
C THR A 19 -16.14 2.91 11.93
N ALA A 20 -16.90 3.50 12.86
CA ALA A 20 -17.56 2.76 13.92
C ALA A 20 -18.49 1.68 13.35
N ALA A 21 -18.55 0.55 14.04
CA ALA A 21 -19.54 -0.49 13.83
C ALA A 21 -20.26 -0.75 15.16
N ASN A 22 -21.42 -1.41 15.09
CA ASN A 22 -22.12 -1.93 16.28
C ASN A 22 -22.43 -0.88 17.36
N GLY A 23 -22.69 0.37 16.98
CA GLY A 23 -23.03 1.45 17.90
C GLY A 23 -21.87 1.99 18.72
N ALA A 24 -20.62 1.63 18.40
CA ALA A 24 -19.44 2.15 19.08
C ALA A 24 -19.35 3.69 18.92
N THR A 25 -19.03 4.36 20.01
CA THR A 25 -18.93 5.82 20.01
C THR A 25 -17.55 6.29 19.56
N TYR A 26 -17.47 7.52 19.06
CA TYR A 26 -16.20 8.17 18.73
C TYR A 26 -15.19 8.13 19.88
N LEU A 27 -15.65 8.38 21.11
CA LEU A 27 -14.79 8.46 22.29
C LEU A 27 -14.19 7.10 22.66
N GLU A 28 -14.95 6.02 22.52
CA GLU A 28 -14.46 4.65 22.76
C GLU A 28 -13.39 4.27 21.74
N MET A 29 -13.64 4.52 20.45
CA MET A 29 -12.66 4.26 19.39
C MET A 29 -11.39 5.07 19.60
N TYR A 30 -11.52 6.37 19.82
CA TYR A 30 -10.37 7.27 20.02
C TYR A 30 -9.55 6.88 21.27
N SER A 31 -10.23 6.52 22.36
CA SER A 31 -9.56 6.09 23.60
C SER A 31 -8.81 4.77 23.44
N ALA A 32 -9.36 3.83 22.67
CA ALA A 32 -8.68 2.56 22.38
C ALA A 32 -7.46 2.77 21.47
N ILE A 33 -7.60 3.57 20.42
CA ILE A 33 -6.51 3.88 19.48
C ILE A 33 -5.34 4.60 20.18
N ARG A 34 -5.63 5.57 21.04
CA ARG A 34 -4.60 6.37 21.71
C ARG A 34 -3.79 5.57 22.75
N LYS A 35 -4.32 4.44 23.23
CA LYS A 35 -3.58 3.52 24.10
C LYS A 35 -2.51 2.72 23.34
N THR A 36 -2.56 2.74 22.00
CA THR A 36 -1.60 2.05 21.15
C THR A 36 -0.39 2.94 20.87
N THR A 37 0.76 2.60 21.44
CA THR A 37 2.00 3.40 21.40
C THR A 37 2.56 3.63 20.00
N THR A 38 2.31 2.71 19.06
CA THR A 38 2.71 2.85 17.65
C THR A 38 1.92 3.98 16.97
N VAL A 39 0.61 4.03 17.20
CA VAL A 39 -0.26 5.06 16.61
C VAL A 39 0.09 6.46 17.11
N ASP A 40 0.41 6.62 18.39
CA ASP A 40 0.73 7.94 18.97
C ASP A 40 2.03 8.56 18.41
N LYS A 41 3.00 7.72 18.03
CA LYS A 41 4.27 8.17 17.44
C LYS A 41 4.10 8.65 15.99
N ASP A 42 3.27 7.96 15.22
CA ASP A 42 3.15 8.14 13.78
C ASP A 42 1.92 8.95 13.35
N ALA A 43 0.95 9.14 14.24
CA ALA A 43 -0.17 10.04 14.01
C ALA A 43 0.27 11.51 14.10
N LEU A 44 -0.01 12.28 13.05
CA LEU A 44 0.17 13.72 13.04
C LEU A 44 -1.04 14.43 13.66
N ARG A 45 -2.24 13.97 13.30
CA ARG A 45 -3.50 14.51 13.82
C ARG A 45 -4.63 13.50 13.67
N ALA A 46 -5.53 13.52 14.64
CA ALA A 46 -6.82 12.86 14.57
C ALA A 46 -7.90 13.89 14.22
N ARG A 47 -8.76 13.58 13.25
CA ARG A 47 -9.91 14.42 12.90
C ARG A 47 -11.17 13.58 12.97
N ARG A 48 -12.14 14.07 13.75
CA ARG A 48 -13.51 13.58 13.68
C ARG A 48 -14.16 14.06 12.37
N GLY A 49 -14.68 13.11 11.60
CA GLY A 49 -15.57 13.40 10.47
C GLY A 49 -17.01 13.47 10.96
N ASP A 50 -17.90 12.72 10.31
CA ASP A 50 -19.26 12.47 10.80
C ASP A 50 -19.22 11.71 12.14
N GLU A 51 -20.37 11.53 12.79
CA GLU A 51 -20.44 11.01 14.17
C GLU A 51 -19.71 9.69 14.39
N GLN A 52 -19.60 8.87 13.34
CA GLN A 52 -19.02 7.52 13.38
C GLN A 52 -17.68 7.39 12.65
N VAL A 53 -17.07 8.49 12.18
CA VAL A 53 -15.83 8.43 11.39
C VAL A 53 -14.69 9.15 12.10
N LEU A 54 -13.58 8.44 12.31
CA LEU A 54 -12.32 8.98 12.78
C LEU A 54 -11.28 8.86 11.66
N SER A 55 -10.64 9.97 11.29
CA SER A 55 -9.54 9.99 10.33
C SER A 55 -8.24 10.31 11.05
N LEU A 56 -7.29 9.39 10.97
CA LEU A 56 -5.93 9.55 11.48
C LEU A 56 -5.02 9.91 10.32
N TYR A 57 -4.51 11.13 10.33
CA TYR A 57 -3.50 11.57 9.36
C TYR A 57 -2.14 11.15 9.89
N LEU A 58 -1.43 10.34 9.12
CA LEU A 58 -0.12 9.85 9.49
C LEU A 58 0.98 10.83 9.06
N ARG A 59 2.15 10.69 9.67
CA ARG A 59 3.36 11.37 9.20
C ARG A 59 3.78 10.80 7.83
N PRO A 60 4.43 11.61 6.96
CA PRO A 60 5.00 11.08 5.73
C PRO A 60 5.99 9.95 6.03
N GLY A 61 5.85 8.81 5.34
CA GLY A 61 6.69 7.62 5.52
C GLY A 61 6.33 6.74 6.71
N ALA A 62 5.24 7.03 7.43
CA ALA A 62 4.68 6.12 8.42
C ALA A 62 4.08 4.88 7.73
N ASP A 63 4.20 3.72 8.39
CA ASP A 63 3.63 2.46 7.91
C ASP A 63 2.12 2.42 8.16
N GLY A 64 1.34 2.94 7.20
CA GLY A 64 -0.12 2.98 7.31
C GLY A 64 -0.78 1.61 7.41
N MET A 65 -0.20 0.58 6.79
CA MET A 65 -0.73 -0.78 6.82
C MET A 65 -0.47 -1.47 8.17
N GLY A 66 0.73 -1.28 8.73
CA GLY A 66 1.05 -1.76 10.08
C GLY A 66 0.16 -1.09 11.13
N ILE A 67 -0.05 0.21 11.01
CA ILE A 67 -0.96 0.98 11.88
C ILE A 67 -2.41 0.50 11.74
N LYS A 68 -2.87 0.18 10.53
CA LYS A 68 -4.19 -0.43 10.33
C LYS A 68 -4.30 -1.74 11.11
N ALA A 69 -3.33 -2.65 10.98
CA ALA A 69 -3.37 -3.94 11.68
C ALA A 69 -3.39 -3.76 13.21
N ASP A 70 -2.63 -2.80 13.73
CA ASP A 70 -2.63 -2.45 15.15
C ASP A 70 -4.00 -1.92 15.63
N ILE A 71 -4.63 -1.06 14.84
CA ILE A 71 -5.95 -0.49 15.17
C ILE A 71 -7.04 -1.56 15.07
N GLU A 72 -7.01 -2.43 14.05
CA GLU A 72 -7.94 -3.55 13.91
C GLU A 72 -7.84 -4.50 15.10
N ARG A 73 -6.62 -4.79 15.56
CA ARG A 73 -6.39 -5.59 16.77
C ARG A 73 -6.92 -4.90 18.03
N ALA A 74 -6.79 -3.58 18.13
CA ALA A 74 -7.24 -2.82 19.30
C ALA A 74 -8.78 -2.66 19.36
N LEU A 75 -9.44 -2.53 18.21
CA LEU A 75 -10.88 -2.27 18.13
C LEU A 75 -11.71 -3.55 17.90
N GLY A 76 -11.12 -4.58 17.31
CA GLY A 76 -11.83 -5.80 16.92
C GLY A 76 -13.04 -5.48 16.05
N GLU A 77 -14.18 -6.09 16.35
CA GLU A 77 -15.43 -5.91 15.60
C GLU A 77 -16.14 -4.57 15.85
N LYS A 78 -15.57 -3.68 16.68
CA LYS A 78 -16.20 -2.39 17.01
C LYS A 78 -16.03 -1.33 15.92
N ALA A 79 -15.17 -1.58 14.94
CA ALA A 79 -14.94 -0.65 13.84
C ALA A 79 -14.41 -1.35 12.59
N SER A 80 -14.64 -0.77 11.42
CA SER A 80 -13.88 -1.09 10.21
C SER A 80 -12.75 -0.09 10.02
N VAL A 81 -11.58 -0.56 9.62
CA VAL A 81 -10.39 0.26 9.42
C VAL A 81 -9.94 0.16 7.96
N ARG A 82 -9.68 1.30 7.33
CA ARG A 82 -9.18 1.36 5.95
C ARG A 82 -8.03 2.35 5.85
N VAL A 83 -7.00 2.00 5.09
CA VAL A 83 -5.92 2.94 4.73
C VAL A 83 -6.28 3.60 3.41
N VAL A 84 -6.21 4.93 3.38
CA VAL A 84 -6.29 5.74 2.18
C VAL A 84 -4.88 6.24 1.89
N CYS A 85 -4.26 5.67 0.86
CA CYS A 85 -2.93 6.01 0.38
C CYS A 85 -2.97 6.28 -1.12
N ASP A 86 -1.95 6.99 -1.63
CA ASP A 86 -1.76 7.11 -3.08
C ASP A 86 -1.34 5.75 -3.64
N MET A 87 -1.98 5.32 -4.72
CA MET A 87 -1.70 4.04 -5.39
C MET A 87 -0.86 4.29 -6.64
N SER A 88 0.17 3.46 -6.83
CA SER A 88 1.01 3.39 -8.03
C SER A 88 0.83 2.04 -8.71
N GLN A 89 1.51 1.86 -9.85
CA GLN A 89 1.54 0.59 -10.56
C GLN A 89 2.99 0.12 -10.72
N LEU A 90 3.22 -1.14 -10.40
CA LEU A 90 4.50 -1.79 -10.63
C LEU A 90 4.39 -2.67 -11.88
N LEU A 91 5.30 -2.47 -12.83
CA LEU A 91 5.49 -3.35 -13.96
C LEU A 91 6.60 -4.35 -13.65
N ILE A 92 6.32 -5.61 -13.95
CA ILE A 92 7.24 -6.72 -13.78
C ILE A 92 7.35 -7.38 -15.14
N SER A 93 8.58 -7.43 -15.64
CA SER A 93 8.90 -8.04 -16.94
C SER A 93 9.67 -9.34 -16.76
N ASP A 94 9.61 -10.19 -17.79
CA ASP A 94 10.36 -11.45 -17.88
C ASP A 94 10.00 -12.49 -16.81
N ILE A 95 8.71 -12.52 -16.46
CA ILE A 95 8.15 -13.54 -15.57
C ILE A 95 8.13 -14.90 -16.29
N ASP A 96 8.43 -15.96 -15.54
CA ASP A 96 8.38 -17.33 -16.01
C ASP A 96 6.99 -17.69 -16.62
N MET A 97 7.01 -18.52 -17.66
CA MET A 97 5.79 -18.91 -18.37
C MET A 97 4.82 -19.79 -17.57
N LEU A 98 5.31 -20.43 -16.51
CA LEU A 98 4.53 -21.27 -15.61
C LEU A 98 4.17 -20.55 -14.30
N ALA A 99 4.68 -19.33 -14.07
CA ALA A 99 4.38 -18.59 -12.86
C ALA A 99 2.93 -18.12 -12.85
N THR A 100 2.27 -18.32 -11.72
CA THR A 100 0.88 -17.89 -11.50
C THR A 100 0.82 -16.48 -10.90
N PRO A 101 -0.35 -15.82 -10.96
CA PRO A 101 -0.58 -14.57 -10.23
C PRO A 101 -0.34 -14.69 -8.72
N ALA A 102 -0.61 -15.87 -8.15
CA ALA A 102 -0.33 -16.21 -6.75
C ALA A 102 1.17 -16.16 -6.43
N ASP A 103 2.00 -16.75 -7.30
CA ASP A 103 3.46 -16.74 -7.13
C ASP A 103 4.01 -15.31 -7.19
N THR A 104 3.49 -14.50 -8.12
CA THR A 104 3.83 -13.08 -8.26
C THR A 104 3.44 -12.30 -7.01
N ALA A 105 2.23 -12.51 -6.49
CA ALA A 105 1.74 -11.85 -5.28
C ALA A 105 2.56 -12.23 -4.04
N ALA A 106 2.91 -13.51 -3.89
CA ALA A 106 3.73 -14.02 -2.79
C ALA A 106 5.16 -13.46 -2.83
N ALA A 107 5.77 -13.44 -4.02
CA ALA A 107 7.12 -12.90 -4.22
C ALA A 107 7.18 -11.40 -3.93
N LEU A 108 6.17 -10.63 -4.37
CA LEU A 108 6.09 -9.21 -4.08
C LEU A 108 5.79 -8.92 -2.61
N SER A 109 4.93 -9.71 -1.96
CA SER A 109 4.68 -9.56 -0.52
C SER A 109 5.96 -9.85 0.29
N THR A 110 6.76 -10.83 -0.13
CA THR A 110 8.06 -11.11 0.48
C THR A 110 9.05 -9.96 0.28
N ALA A 111 9.10 -9.39 -0.93
CA ALA A 111 10.00 -8.27 -1.25
C ALA A 111 9.58 -6.95 -0.58
N ALA A 112 8.28 -6.69 -0.46
CA ALA A 112 7.72 -5.54 0.25
C ALA A 112 7.88 -5.64 1.77
N GLY A 113 8.13 -6.84 2.28
CA GLY A 113 8.17 -7.16 3.70
C GLY A 113 6.82 -7.55 4.27
N ILE A 114 6.83 -7.98 5.54
CA ILE A 114 5.71 -8.65 6.22
C ILE A 114 4.44 -7.78 6.30
N THR A 115 4.56 -6.46 6.18
CA THR A 115 3.44 -5.56 6.49
C THR A 115 2.39 -5.44 5.39
N ILE A 116 2.68 -5.89 4.15
CA ILE A 116 1.79 -5.65 3.02
C ILE A 116 1.50 -6.94 2.27
N THR A 117 0.29 -7.45 2.47
CA THR A 117 -0.25 -8.56 1.68
C THR A 117 -0.77 -8.01 0.35
N ILE A 118 -0.08 -8.33 -0.74
CA ILE A 118 -0.55 -8.08 -2.09
C ILE A 118 -1.48 -9.24 -2.45
N THR A 119 -2.71 -8.94 -2.85
CA THR A 119 -3.67 -9.95 -3.29
C THR A 119 -3.52 -10.28 -4.77
N GLU A 120 -3.87 -11.50 -5.15
CA GLU A 120 -3.84 -11.97 -6.55
C GLU A 120 -4.69 -11.10 -7.47
N GLU A 121 -5.82 -10.58 -6.97
CA GLU A 121 -6.71 -9.68 -7.71
C GLU A 121 -6.05 -8.36 -8.12
N ALA A 122 -5.01 -7.93 -7.38
CA ALA A 122 -4.25 -6.74 -7.72
C ALA A 122 -3.21 -6.98 -8.83
N VAL A 123 -2.98 -8.25 -9.21
CA VAL A 123 -2.00 -8.67 -10.20
C VAL A 123 -2.69 -8.91 -11.55
N GLY A 124 -2.56 -7.94 -12.46
CA GLY A 124 -2.91 -8.15 -13.85
C GLY A 124 -1.75 -8.79 -14.59
N GLN A 125 -1.79 -10.11 -14.82
CA GLN A 125 -0.73 -10.85 -15.52
C GLN A 125 -1.17 -11.19 -16.95
N TRP A 126 -0.27 -11.03 -17.91
CA TRP A 126 -0.51 -11.37 -19.32
C TRP A 126 0.74 -11.96 -19.97
N GLN A 127 0.54 -12.79 -20.99
CA GLN A 127 1.62 -13.38 -21.77
C GLN A 127 2.10 -12.42 -22.87
N ARG A 128 3.41 -12.41 -23.12
CA ARG A 128 4.02 -11.79 -24.30
C ARG A 128 4.15 -12.80 -25.43
N GLN A 129 4.37 -12.30 -26.64
CA GLN A 129 4.62 -13.13 -27.84
C GLN A 129 5.86 -14.02 -27.71
N GLU A 130 6.81 -13.66 -26.84
CA GLU A 130 8.08 -14.35 -26.62
C GLU A 130 7.99 -15.49 -25.57
N ALA A 131 6.77 -15.95 -25.26
CA ALA A 131 6.47 -16.96 -24.24
C ALA A 131 6.81 -16.56 -22.79
N THR A 132 7.36 -15.38 -22.53
CA THR A 132 7.49 -14.80 -21.18
C THR A 132 6.21 -14.11 -20.74
N GLN A 133 6.04 -13.95 -19.43
CA GLN A 133 4.89 -13.25 -18.85
C GLN A 133 5.29 -11.85 -18.34
N CYS A 134 4.30 -10.99 -18.24
CA CYS A 134 4.40 -9.69 -17.59
C CYS A 134 3.27 -9.51 -16.61
N ALA A 135 3.55 -8.80 -15.53
CA ALA A 135 2.54 -8.46 -14.54
C ALA A 135 2.52 -6.97 -14.27
N ARG A 136 1.32 -6.44 -14.06
CA ARG A 136 1.07 -5.10 -13.57
C ARG A 136 0.35 -5.20 -12.25
N VAL A 137 0.96 -4.64 -11.21
CA VAL A 137 0.43 -4.75 -9.85
C VAL A 137 0.12 -3.38 -9.30
N LYS A 138 -1.10 -3.20 -8.81
CA LYS A 138 -1.52 -1.95 -8.17
C LYS A 138 -1.16 -1.98 -6.68
N ILE A 139 -0.22 -1.15 -6.26
CA ILE A 139 0.30 -1.12 -4.88
C ILE A 139 0.43 0.33 -4.39
N PRO A 140 0.52 0.58 -3.07
CA PRO A 140 0.76 1.93 -2.55
C PRO A 140 2.07 2.52 -3.07
N CYS A 141 2.09 3.83 -3.36
CA CYS A 141 3.25 4.53 -3.93
C CYS A 141 4.53 4.36 -3.10
N GLN A 142 4.42 4.39 -1.77
CA GLN A 142 5.60 4.21 -0.89
C GLN A 142 6.27 2.85 -1.11
N VAL A 143 5.47 1.82 -1.37
CA VAL A 143 5.93 0.45 -1.63
C VAL A 143 6.51 0.34 -3.03
N ALA A 144 5.82 0.92 -4.03
CA ALA A 144 6.31 0.95 -5.40
C ALA A 144 7.69 1.64 -5.49
N GLN A 145 7.87 2.75 -4.79
CA GLN A 145 9.14 3.47 -4.72
C GLN A 145 10.25 2.67 -4.03
N CYS A 146 9.91 1.90 -2.99
CA CYS A 146 10.86 1.02 -2.32
C CYS A 146 11.30 -0.15 -3.22
N LEU A 147 10.36 -0.70 -3.99
CA LEU A 147 10.58 -1.83 -4.87
C LEU A 147 11.16 -1.44 -6.25
N ASP A 148 11.10 -0.17 -6.63
CA ASP A 148 11.58 0.32 -7.92
C ASP A 148 13.07 0.01 -8.12
N GLY A 149 13.39 -0.67 -9.21
CA GLY A 149 14.76 -1.08 -9.54
C GLY A 149 15.28 -2.31 -8.80
N MET A 150 14.49 -2.90 -7.89
CA MET A 150 14.82 -4.17 -7.25
C MET A 150 14.61 -5.35 -8.22
N TYR A 151 15.27 -6.46 -7.90
CA TYR A 151 15.07 -7.73 -8.58
C TYR A 151 14.44 -8.73 -7.63
N VAL A 152 13.42 -9.42 -8.10
CA VAL A 152 12.71 -10.44 -7.34
C VAL A 152 12.69 -11.73 -8.14
N HIS A 153 12.80 -12.85 -7.44
CA HIS A 153 12.64 -14.16 -8.04
C HIS A 153 11.16 -14.54 -8.07
N ILE A 154 10.62 -14.77 -9.27
CA ILE A 154 9.25 -15.22 -9.48
C ILE A 154 9.33 -16.51 -10.28
N GLY A 155 8.94 -17.63 -9.66
CA GLY A 155 9.28 -18.95 -10.17
C GLY A 155 10.81 -19.11 -10.27
N ASN A 156 11.29 -19.44 -11.47
CA ASN A 156 12.73 -19.62 -11.73
C ASN A 156 13.41 -18.42 -12.40
N THR A 157 12.69 -17.33 -12.69
CA THR A 157 13.27 -16.16 -13.35
C THR A 157 13.54 -15.01 -12.38
N ARG A 158 14.62 -14.27 -12.65
CA ARG A 158 14.97 -13.05 -11.94
C ARG A 158 14.32 -11.87 -12.65
N CYS A 159 13.20 -11.40 -12.11
CA CYS A 159 12.39 -10.34 -12.71
C CYS A 159 12.81 -8.98 -12.17
N ARG A 160 12.87 -7.98 -13.04
CA ARG A 160 13.10 -6.58 -12.64
C ARG A 160 11.76 -5.92 -12.30
N LEU A 161 11.72 -5.24 -11.16
CA LEU A 161 10.61 -4.41 -10.76
C LEU A 161 10.82 -2.98 -11.26
N GLN A 162 9.80 -2.43 -11.92
CA GLN A 162 9.82 -1.06 -12.40
C GLN A 162 8.54 -0.36 -11.99
N GLU A 163 8.65 0.76 -11.28
CA GLU A 163 7.49 1.62 -11.03
C GLU A 163 7.08 2.30 -12.34
N LEU A 164 5.81 2.15 -12.71
CA LEU A 164 5.18 2.96 -13.74
C LEU A 164 4.72 4.25 -13.07
N GLU A 165 5.33 5.37 -13.46
CA GLU A 165 4.97 6.66 -12.90
C GLU A 165 3.46 6.86 -12.93
N MET A 166 2.96 7.35 -11.80
CA MET A 166 1.59 7.78 -11.62
C MET A 166 1.25 8.72 -12.78
N GLN A 167 0.34 8.31 -13.67
CA GLN A 167 -0.38 9.30 -14.48
C GLN A 167 -1.20 10.10 -13.47
N SER A 168 -0.61 11.18 -12.97
CA SER A 168 -1.35 12.16 -12.19
C SER A 168 -2.56 12.53 -13.04
N THR A 169 -3.74 12.36 -12.48
CA THR A 169 -5.00 12.78 -13.09
C THR A 169 -5.06 14.31 -13.07
N ALA A 170 -4.10 14.96 -13.72
CA ALA A 170 -3.97 16.40 -13.92
C ALA A 170 -4.26 16.80 -15.39
N ALA A 171 -4.93 15.92 -16.14
CA ALA A 171 -5.36 16.18 -17.52
C ALA A 171 -6.82 15.74 -17.74
N ARG A 172 -7.75 16.29 -16.96
CA ARG A 172 -9.14 16.47 -17.40
C ARG A 172 -9.64 17.82 -16.88
N ARG A 173 -9.34 18.86 -17.66
CA ARG A 173 -10.18 20.05 -17.78
C ARG A 173 -10.89 19.95 -19.12
#